data_AF-A0A0F8ZF48-F1
#
_entry.id   AF-A0A0F8ZF48-F1
#
_cell.length_a   1.000
_cell.length_b   1.000
_cell.length_c   1.000
_cell.angle_alpha   90.00
_cell.angle_beta   90.00
_cell.angle_gamma   90.00
#
_symmetry.space_group_name_H-M   'P 1'
#
loop_
_entity.id
_entity.type
_entity.pdbx_description
1 polymer ?
#
loop_
_entity_poly.entity_id
_entity_poly.type
_entity_poly.pdbx_seq_one_letter_code
_entity_poly.pdbx_strand_id
1 'polypeptide(L)'
;MEQTEERSEVIEVPAELDNPEITKLTSQSLVLASTYDNYEVTTPDEYVDGAEHLKEIKEQINAVNEERFAQTRPLDETKKRIMAFFAKFTDRLEDAESKIKIGLLTYKTEQDRIAEEIARKEREKAEREAERLREEARKADELAAKKERERLAEEQRKADEVAKAERKRLDEEQRIADEAAEKERERIAEMERLAAKDEAKQKAVEEEKRRQHQREEAEQRRIQEEKDAAAKREQQEQERLHQEKLDAEAAQRERTARAEILEARADDKIAAPGQSVAPKVSGIQSRTAWKFEVIDASKVPDQYKTIDEKKIGGVVRALKGDTEIPGVRVWSEQTMAARSA
;
A
#
# COMPACT_ATOMS: atom_id res chain seq x y z
N MET A 1 83.34 -65.54 52.36
CA MET A 1 84.25 -64.42 52.08
C MET A 1 83.41 -63.32 51.51
N GLU A 2 83.07 -62.34 52.34
CA GLU A 2 82.56 -61.06 51.90
C GLU A 2 83.04 -60.11 52.99
N GLN A 3 84.07 -59.32 52.69
CA GLN A 3 84.55 -58.29 53.61
C GLN A 3 83.58 -57.14 53.47
N THR A 4 82.89 -56.77 54.56
CA THR A 4 82.28 -55.45 54.65
C THR A 4 83.42 -54.45 54.63
N GLU A 5 83.69 -53.89 53.45
CA GLU A 5 84.54 -52.71 53.32
C GLU A 5 83.80 -51.55 53.98
N GLU A 6 84.10 -51.32 55.27
CA GLU A 6 83.73 -50.10 55.99
C GLU A 6 84.27 -48.92 55.19
N ARG A 7 83.37 -48.23 54.49
CA ARG A 7 83.70 -47.02 53.76
C ARG A 7 83.94 -45.91 54.77
N SER A 8 85.19 -45.74 55.16
CA SER A 8 85.70 -44.47 55.67
C SER A 8 85.55 -43.41 54.57
N GLU A 9 84.36 -42.81 54.50
CA GLU A 9 84.02 -41.84 53.46
C GLU A 9 84.81 -40.55 53.71
N VAL A 10 85.94 -40.41 53.02
CA VAL A 10 86.88 -39.31 53.21
C VAL A 10 86.23 -38.00 52.75
N ILE A 11 85.78 -37.21 53.72
CA ILE A 11 85.29 -35.85 53.49
C ILE A 11 86.49 -34.95 53.17
N GLU A 12 86.79 -34.80 51.89
CA GLU A 12 87.78 -33.82 51.40
C GLU A 12 87.27 -32.39 51.66
N VAL A 13 88.09 -31.56 52.31
CA VAL A 13 87.80 -30.14 52.51
C VAL A 13 88.12 -29.38 51.21
N PRO A 14 87.16 -28.63 50.62
CA PRO A 14 87.43 -27.81 49.43
C PRO A 14 88.53 -26.77 49.69
N ALA A 15 89.38 -26.50 48.71
CA ALA A 15 90.50 -25.56 48.85
C ALA A 15 90.05 -24.13 49.17
N GLU A 16 88.83 -23.74 48.78
CA GLU A 16 88.18 -22.47 49.11
C GLU A 16 87.77 -22.36 50.59
N LEU A 17 87.83 -23.47 51.34
CA LEU A 17 87.48 -23.60 52.75
C LEU A 17 88.65 -24.16 53.60
N ASP A 18 89.88 -24.09 53.09
CA ASP A 18 91.08 -24.54 53.82
C ASP A 18 91.38 -23.62 55.02
N ASN A 19 90.79 -23.99 56.16
CA ASN A 19 91.00 -23.42 57.48
C ASN A 19 91.43 -24.56 58.42
N PRO A 20 92.52 -24.43 59.22
CA PRO A 20 92.90 -25.45 60.19
C PRO A 20 91.77 -25.85 61.15
N GLU A 21 90.86 -24.94 61.51
CA GLU A 21 89.69 -25.28 62.34
C GLU A 21 88.63 -26.08 61.56
N ILE A 22 88.43 -25.85 60.25
CA ILE A 22 87.54 -26.69 59.42
C ILE A 22 88.13 -28.10 59.28
N THR A 23 89.42 -28.23 58.98
CA THR A 23 90.09 -29.53 58.85
C THR A 23 90.10 -30.32 60.17
N LYS A 24 90.28 -29.62 61.30
CA LYS A 24 90.15 -30.16 62.66
C LYS A 24 88.72 -30.60 62.96
N LEU A 25 87.71 -29.77 62.69
CA LEU A 25 86.30 -30.13 62.91
C LEU A 25 85.86 -31.31 62.02
N THR A 26 86.32 -31.37 60.77
CA THR A 26 86.05 -32.51 59.87
C THR A 26 86.63 -33.81 60.42
N SER A 27 87.92 -33.82 60.76
CA SER A 27 88.59 -35.01 61.31
C SER A 27 88.03 -35.44 62.67
N GLN A 28 87.75 -34.50 63.58
CA GLN A 28 87.09 -34.79 64.87
C GLN A 28 85.67 -35.34 64.67
N SER A 29 84.88 -34.80 63.72
CA SER A 29 83.51 -35.30 63.47
C SER A 29 83.50 -36.70 62.88
N LEU A 30 84.43 -37.01 61.97
CA LEU A 30 84.58 -38.35 61.39
C LEU A 30 84.99 -39.39 62.44
N VAL A 31 86.00 -39.09 63.27
CA VAL A 31 86.43 -39.98 64.37
C VAL A 31 85.29 -40.18 65.36
N LEU A 32 84.62 -39.10 65.77
CA LEU A 32 83.51 -39.18 66.72
C LEU A 32 82.34 -40.00 66.16
N ALA A 33 81.97 -39.83 64.89
CA ALA A 33 80.95 -40.65 64.25
C ALA A 33 81.34 -42.15 64.24
N SER A 34 82.54 -42.47 63.77
CA SER A 34 83.02 -43.86 63.68
C SER A 34 83.10 -44.60 65.03
N THR A 35 83.24 -43.85 66.13
CA THR A 35 83.18 -44.41 67.50
C THR A 35 81.82 -45.04 67.83
N TYR A 36 80.74 -44.62 67.15
CA TYR A 36 79.37 -45.04 67.45
C TYR A 36 78.67 -45.80 66.30
N ASP A 37 79.36 -46.12 65.19
CA ASP A 37 78.78 -46.79 64.00
C ASP A 37 78.07 -48.13 64.32
N ASN A 38 78.52 -48.84 65.36
CA ASN A 38 77.92 -50.08 65.85
C ASN A 38 77.50 -49.97 67.34
N TYR A 39 77.07 -48.79 67.80
CA TYR A 39 76.68 -48.57 69.20
C TYR A 39 75.33 -49.24 69.54
N GLU A 40 75.36 -50.16 70.50
CA GLU A 40 74.19 -50.85 71.06
C GLU A 40 74.14 -50.62 72.58
N VAL A 41 72.92 -50.53 73.14
CA VAL A 41 72.70 -50.37 74.59
C VAL A 41 72.08 -51.66 75.13
N THR A 42 72.88 -52.43 75.86
CA THR A 42 72.53 -53.76 76.40
C THR A 42 72.38 -53.77 77.91
N THR A 43 73.02 -52.82 78.62
CA THR A 43 72.94 -52.69 80.10
C THR A 43 72.33 -51.36 80.56
N PRO A 44 71.83 -51.27 81.81
CA PRO A 44 71.32 -50.02 82.37
C PRO A 44 72.38 -48.92 82.54
N ASP A 45 73.66 -49.29 82.68
CA ASP A 45 74.76 -48.34 82.84
C ASP A 45 75.13 -47.72 81.48
N GLU A 46 75.20 -48.54 80.41
CA GLU A 46 75.34 -48.05 79.02
C GLU A 46 74.25 -47.03 78.62
N TYR A 47 73.04 -47.19 79.12
CA TYR A 47 71.93 -46.24 78.90
C TYR A 47 72.19 -44.88 79.57
N VAL A 48 72.88 -44.85 80.72
CA VAL A 48 73.25 -43.60 81.41
C VAL A 48 74.42 -42.92 80.69
N ASP A 49 75.46 -43.68 80.33
CA ASP A 49 76.61 -43.16 79.59
C ASP A 49 76.22 -42.63 78.20
N GLY A 50 75.22 -43.24 77.55
CA GLY A 50 74.59 -42.76 76.32
C GLY A 50 74.10 -41.30 76.36
N ALA A 51 73.76 -40.77 77.53
CA ALA A 51 73.38 -39.36 77.68
C ALA A 51 74.57 -38.40 77.53
N GLU A 52 75.76 -38.81 77.99
CA GLU A 52 77.00 -38.03 77.83
C GLU A 52 77.57 -38.20 76.40
N HIS A 53 77.48 -39.38 75.80
CA HIS A 53 77.80 -39.58 74.37
C HIS A 53 76.96 -38.70 73.44
N LEU A 54 75.63 -38.63 73.66
CA LEU A 54 74.74 -37.74 72.90
C LEU A 54 75.07 -36.26 73.08
N LYS A 55 75.56 -35.87 74.27
CA LYS A 55 75.99 -34.51 74.58
C LYS A 55 77.29 -34.15 73.84
N GLU A 56 78.29 -35.04 73.84
CA GLU A 56 79.54 -34.89 73.07
C GLU A 56 79.26 -34.71 71.57
N ILE A 57 78.45 -35.60 70.98
CA ILE A 57 78.00 -35.51 69.58
C ILE A 57 77.28 -34.17 69.34
N LYS A 58 76.43 -33.73 70.28
CA LYS A 58 75.69 -32.46 70.14
C LYS A 58 76.59 -31.24 70.23
N GLU A 59 77.61 -31.25 71.08
CA GLU A 59 78.62 -30.19 71.17
C GLU A 59 79.43 -30.10 69.87
N GLN A 60 79.88 -31.23 69.30
CA GLN A 60 80.58 -31.28 68.02
C GLN A 60 79.70 -30.77 66.85
N ILE A 61 78.43 -31.19 66.78
CA ILE A 61 77.45 -30.68 65.81
C ILE A 61 77.30 -29.15 65.94
N ASN A 62 77.25 -28.62 67.16
CA ASN A 62 77.12 -27.18 67.38
C ASN A 62 78.39 -26.42 66.91
N ALA A 63 79.58 -26.96 67.14
CA ALA A 63 80.84 -26.38 66.67
C ALA A 63 80.91 -26.28 65.13
N VAL A 64 80.56 -27.36 64.41
CA VAL A 64 80.47 -27.37 62.94
C VAL A 64 79.42 -26.34 62.43
N ASN A 65 78.30 -26.20 63.13
CA ASN A 65 77.27 -25.21 62.77
C ASN A 65 77.75 -23.76 62.97
N GLU A 66 78.54 -23.48 64.02
CA GLU A 66 79.04 -22.13 64.30
C GLU A 66 80.18 -21.71 63.36
N GLU A 67 81.11 -22.62 62.99
CA GLU A 67 82.12 -22.34 61.95
C GLU A 67 81.45 -22.05 60.59
N ARG A 68 80.41 -22.81 60.20
CA ARG A 68 79.60 -22.48 59.02
C ARG A 68 79.00 -21.08 59.13
N PHE A 69 78.46 -20.70 60.29
CA PHE A 69 77.90 -19.36 60.48
C PHE A 69 78.97 -18.26 60.52
N ALA A 70 80.18 -18.52 61.01
CA ALA A 70 81.30 -17.60 60.97
C ALA A 70 81.67 -17.24 59.52
N GLN A 71 81.61 -18.23 58.61
CA GLN A 71 81.83 -18.02 57.17
C GLN A 71 80.66 -17.30 56.47
N THR A 72 79.39 -17.61 56.79
CA THR A 72 78.25 -17.00 56.06
C THR A 72 77.86 -15.60 56.55
N ARG A 73 77.94 -15.30 57.86
CA ARG A 73 77.50 -14.00 58.42
C ARG A 73 78.16 -12.78 57.72
N PRO A 74 79.48 -12.76 57.43
CA PRO A 74 80.10 -11.64 56.72
C PRO A 74 79.61 -11.47 55.27
N LEU A 75 79.20 -12.56 54.61
CA LEU A 75 78.62 -12.53 53.27
C LEU A 75 77.20 -11.96 53.29
N ASP A 76 76.37 -12.38 54.25
CA ASP A 76 75.01 -11.85 54.46
C ASP A 76 75.03 -10.36 54.82
N GLU A 77 75.95 -9.93 55.69
CA GLU A 77 76.18 -8.51 55.96
C GLU A 77 76.60 -7.74 54.71
N THR A 78 77.50 -8.30 53.89
CA THR A 78 78.02 -7.64 52.69
C THR A 78 76.92 -7.51 51.63
N LYS A 79 76.13 -8.56 51.41
CA LYS A 79 74.89 -8.53 50.61
C LYS A 79 73.92 -7.45 51.11
N LYS A 80 73.67 -7.38 52.42
CA LYS A 80 72.80 -6.35 53.03
C LYS A 80 73.35 -4.93 52.85
N ARG A 81 74.67 -4.72 53.00
CA ARG A 81 75.35 -3.44 52.74
C ARG A 81 75.20 -3.01 51.26
N ILE A 82 75.40 -3.94 50.33
CA ILE A 82 75.26 -3.70 48.88
C ILE A 82 73.81 -3.33 48.53
N MET A 83 72.83 -4.12 48.97
CA MET A 83 71.41 -3.84 48.70
C MET A 83 70.97 -2.50 49.30
N ALA A 84 71.38 -2.19 50.54
CA ALA A 84 71.09 -0.90 51.19
C ALA A 84 71.86 0.30 50.61
N PHE A 85 72.92 0.07 49.81
CA PHE A 85 73.57 1.11 49.01
C PHE A 85 72.78 1.37 47.72
N PHE A 86 72.41 0.31 46.98
CA PHE A 86 71.72 0.46 45.70
C PHE A 86 70.28 0.96 45.83
N ALA A 87 69.55 0.58 46.88
CA ALA A 87 68.21 1.12 47.16
C ALA A 87 68.17 2.66 47.11
N LYS A 88 69.18 3.35 47.69
CA LYS A 88 69.29 4.81 47.71
C LYS A 88 69.37 5.49 46.33
N PHE A 89 69.58 4.73 45.26
CA PHE A 89 69.47 5.17 43.87
C PHE A 89 68.11 4.79 43.30
N THR A 90 67.66 3.55 43.48
CA THR A 90 66.32 3.08 43.07
C THR A 90 65.21 3.95 43.64
N ASP A 91 65.16 4.16 44.96
CA ASP A 91 64.15 4.97 45.66
C ASP A 91 64.02 6.38 45.07
N ARG A 92 65.16 6.98 44.66
CA ARG A 92 65.23 8.32 44.05
C ARG A 92 64.79 8.33 42.59
N LEU A 93 65.07 7.27 41.85
CA LEU A 93 64.64 7.11 40.47
C LEU A 93 63.13 6.83 40.41
N GLU A 94 62.60 6.03 41.34
CA GLU A 94 61.15 5.77 41.49
C GLU A 94 60.37 7.02 41.93
N ASP A 95 60.91 7.82 42.85
CA ASP A 95 60.35 9.13 43.22
C ASP A 95 60.34 10.11 42.02
N ALA A 96 61.44 10.19 41.27
CA ALA A 96 61.52 11.02 40.06
C ALA A 96 60.57 10.55 38.95
N GLU A 97 60.50 9.24 38.70
CA GLU A 97 59.59 8.63 37.72
C GLU A 97 58.12 8.86 38.13
N SER A 98 57.80 8.72 39.41
CA SER A 98 56.46 8.99 39.96
C SER A 98 56.06 10.45 39.76
N LYS A 99 56.97 11.40 40.03
CA LYS A 99 56.73 12.83 39.77
C LYS A 99 56.51 13.14 38.29
N ILE A 100 57.25 12.50 37.40
CA ILE A 100 57.07 12.63 35.94
C ILE A 100 55.71 12.03 35.52
N LYS A 101 55.35 10.83 35.98
CA LYS A 101 54.05 10.17 35.72
C LYS A 101 52.89 11.05 36.17
N ILE A 102 52.96 11.62 37.38
CA ILE A 102 51.94 12.54 37.91
C ILE A 102 51.83 13.79 37.02
N GLY A 103 52.96 14.45 36.70
CA GLY A 103 52.95 15.65 35.84
C GLY A 103 52.37 15.41 34.46
N LEU A 104 52.71 14.28 33.81
CA LEU A 104 52.15 13.87 32.53
C LEU A 104 50.64 13.59 32.61
N LEU A 105 50.19 12.91 33.67
CA LEU A 105 48.78 12.62 33.89
C LEU A 105 47.98 13.89 34.14
N THR A 106 48.48 14.81 34.99
CA THR A 106 47.83 16.11 35.24
C THR A 106 47.75 16.94 33.96
N TYR A 107 48.83 17.04 33.19
CA TYR A 107 48.80 17.76 31.91
C TYR A 107 47.80 17.16 30.92
N LYS A 108 47.81 15.82 30.76
CA LYS A 108 46.84 15.15 29.88
C LYS A 108 45.39 15.43 30.32
N THR A 109 45.07 15.23 31.60
CA THR A 109 43.72 15.47 32.13
C THR A 109 43.25 16.91 31.88
N GLU A 110 44.15 17.89 31.96
CA GLU A 110 43.83 19.28 31.64
C GLU A 110 43.68 19.53 30.13
N GLN A 111 44.47 18.89 29.26
CA GLN A 111 44.25 18.94 27.81
C GLN A 111 42.92 18.30 27.40
N ASP A 112 42.59 17.13 27.96
CA ASP A 112 41.32 16.44 27.71
C ASP A 112 40.14 17.33 28.16
N ARG A 113 40.23 17.95 29.36
CA ARG A 113 39.24 18.92 29.87
C ARG A 113 39.07 20.15 28.96
N ILE A 114 40.16 20.69 28.42
CA ILE A 114 40.13 21.83 27.49
C ILE A 114 39.48 21.42 26.17
N ALA A 115 39.81 20.23 25.63
CA ALA A 115 39.21 19.70 24.41
C ALA A 115 37.70 19.45 24.56
N GLU A 116 37.25 18.90 25.70
CA GLU A 116 35.84 18.76 26.03
C GLU A 116 35.12 20.12 26.12
N GLU A 117 35.73 21.13 26.73
CA GLU A 117 35.13 22.46 26.85
C GLU A 117 34.99 23.15 25.48
N ILE A 118 35.99 23.01 24.60
CA ILE A 118 35.93 23.48 23.21
C ILE A 118 34.82 22.75 22.46
N ALA A 119 34.83 21.42 22.45
CA ALA A 119 33.84 20.61 21.76
C ALA A 119 32.41 20.82 22.28
N ARG A 120 32.24 21.18 23.56
CA ARG A 120 30.94 21.61 24.12
C ARG A 120 30.51 22.96 23.55
N LYS A 121 31.40 23.97 23.56
CA LYS A 121 31.12 25.31 23.01
C LYS A 121 30.83 25.29 21.50
N GLU A 122 31.44 24.36 20.76
CA GLU A 122 31.16 24.16 19.33
C GLU A 122 29.79 23.52 19.10
N ARG A 123 29.44 22.47 19.84
CA ARG A 123 28.08 21.88 19.81
C ARG A 123 27.01 22.89 20.18
N GLU A 124 27.22 23.66 21.25
CA GLU A 124 26.28 24.69 21.73
C GLU A 124 26.07 25.82 20.71
N LYS A 125 27.10 26.17 19.92
CA LYS A 125 26.98 27.10 18.79
C LYS A 125 26.21 26.47 17.62
N ALA A 126 26.59 25.25 17.23
CA ALA A 126 25.96 24.54 16.12
C ALA A 126 24.47 24.24 16.39
N GLU A 127 24.11 23.93 17.64
CA GLU A 127 22.73 23.72 18.08
C GLU A 127 21.91 25.02 18.02
N ARG A 128 22.45 26.15 18.52
CA ARG A 128 21.79 27.47 18.38
C ARG A 128 21.63 27.90 16.92
N GLU A 129 22.61 27.61 16.07
CA GLU A 129 22.53 27.91 14.64
C GLU A 129 21.49 27.02 13.94
N ALA A 130 21.47 25.72 14.24
CA ALA A 130 20.46 24.80 13.73
C ALA A 130 19.04 25.13 14.24
N GLU A 131 18.89 25.59 15.49
CA GLU A 131 17.64 26.08 16.04
C GLU A 131 17.18 27.36 15.32
N ARG A 132 18.06 28.34 15.14
CA ARG A 132 17.76 29.57 14.39
C ARG A 132 17.30 29.25 12.96
N LEU A 133 18.03 28.39 12.25
CA LEU A 133 17.70 27.96 10.88
C LEU A 133 16.37 27.19 10.83
N ARG A 134 16.07 26.33 11.81
CA ARG A 134 14.76 25.65 11.93
C ARG A 134 13.63 26.64 12.18
N GLU A 135 13.86 27.68 12.98
CA GLU A 135 12.84 28.68 13.29
C GLU A 135 12.58 29.62 12.09
N GLU A 136 13.64 30.00 11.37
CA GLU A 136 13.58 30.74 10.11
C GLU A 136 12.83 29.92 9.03
N ALA A 137 13.15 28.64 8.87
CA ALA A 137 12.44 27.73 7.97
C ALA A 137 10.96 27.60 8.34
N ARG A 138 10.63 27.35 9.62
CA ARG A 138 9.24 27.29 10.11
C ARG A 138 8.46 28.57 9.80
N LYS A 139 9.07 29.75 9.98
CA LYS A 139 8.46 31.05 9.66
C LYS A 139 8.24 31.23 8.16
N ALA A 140 9.17 30.74 7.33
CA ALA A 140 9.01 30.76 5.87
C ALA A 140 7.88 29.83 5.41
N ASP A 141 7.81 28.61 5.95
CA ASP A 141 6.76 27.62 5.66
C ASP A 141 5.37 28.10 6.12
N GLU A 142 5.27 28.69 7.32
CA GLU A 142 4.04 29.27 7.84
C GLU A 142 3.56 30.44 6.96
N LEU A 143 4.47 31.32 6.54
CA LEU A 143 4.16 32.43 5.65
C LEU A 143 3.75 31.95 4.24
N ALA A 144 4.39 30.90 3.72
CA ALA A 144 4.03 30.29 2.45
C ALA A 144 2.64 29.63 2.52
N ALA A 145 2.39 28.82 3.55
CA ALA A 145 1.09 28.19 3.79
C ALA A 145 -0.03 29.22 4.02
N LYS A 146 0.26 30.34 4.68
CA LYS A 146 -0.68 31.46 4.81
C LYS A 146 -1.02 32.09 3.46
N LYS A 147 -0.01 32.47 2.67
CA LYS A 147 -0.21 33.04 1.32
C LYS A 147 -0.99 32.11 0.41
N GLU A 148 -0.74 30.80 0.48
CA GLU A 148 -1.45 29.81 -0.31
C GLU A 148 -2.92 29.67 0.13
N ARG A 149 -3.20 29.68 1.43
CA ARG A 149 -4.59 29.73 1.94
C ARG A 149 -5.31 31.01 1.52
N GLU A 150 -4.62 32.15 1.53
CA GLU A 150 -5.20 33.44 1.07
C GLU A 150 -5.49 33.39 -0.45
N ARG A 151 -4.58 32.84 -1.26
CA ARG A 151 -4.77 32.63 -2.70
C ARG A 151 -5.96 31.72 -3.00
N LEU A 152 -6.03 30.56 -2.37
CA LEU A 152 -7.12 29.59 -2.54
C LEU A 152 -8.47 30.16 -2.07
N ALA A 153 -8.49 30.96 -1.00
CA ALA A 153 -9.71 31.63 -0.54
C ALA A 153 -10.17 32.75 -1.49
N GLU A 154 -9.25 33.46 -2.15
CA GLU A 154 -9.59 34.43 -3.19
C GLU A 154 -10.12 33.75 -4.46
N GLU A 155 -9.51 32.63 -4.86
CA GLU A 155 -9.94 31.80 -5.99
C GLU A 155 -11.34 31.20 -5.75
N GLN A 156 -11.58 30.63 -4.57
CA GLN A 156 -12.90 30.15 -4.17
C GLN A 156 -13.97 31.25 -4.17
N ARG A 157 -13.66 32.46 -3.64
CA ARG A 157 -14.60 33.59 -3.69
C ARG A 157 -14.98 34.00 -5.11
N LYS A 158 -14.03 33.98 -6.04
CA LYS A 158 -14.29 34.25 -7.47
C LYS A 158 -15.13 33.15 -8.10
N ALA A 159 -14.86 31.88 -7.79
CA ALA A 159 -15.67 30.75 -8.25
C ALA A 159 -17.12 30.82 -7.70
N ASP A 160 -17.30 31.15 -6.41
CA ASP A 160 -18.61 31.34 -5.79
C ASP A 160 -19.37 32.53 -6.41
N GLU A 161 -18.70 33.63 -6.72
CA GLU A 161 -19.30 34.79 -7.38
C GLU A 161 -19.75 34.46 -8.81
N VAL A 162 -18.91 33.76 -9.59
CA VAL A 162 -19.26 33.27 -10.93
C VAL A 162 -20.43 32.29 -10.87
N ALA A 163 -20.39 31.28 -10.00
CA ALA A 163 -21.47 30.30 -9.85
C ALA A 163 -22.79 30.95 -9.37
N LYS A 164 -22.72 32.00 -8.56
CA LYS A 164 -23.89 32.79 -8.13
C LYS A 164 -24.45 33.66 -9.26
N ALA A 165 -23.59 34.21 -10.12
CA ALA A 165 -24.01 34.95 -11.31
C ALA A 165 -24.61 34.03 -12.38
N GLU A 166 -24.07 32.82 -12.55
CA GLU A 166 -24.57 31.79 -13.46
C GLU A 166 -25.92 31.25 -13.01
N ARG A 167 -26.09 30.87 -11.73
CA ARG A 167 -27.39 30.50 -11.16
C ARG A 167 -28.45 31.56 -11.43
N LYS A 168 -28.16 32.83 -11.13
CA LYS A 168 -29.09 33.94 -11.42
C LYS A 168 -29.48 34.08 -12.89
N ARG A 169 -28.61 33.70 -13.83
CA ARG A 169 -28.94 33.69 -15.27
C ARG A 169 -29.88 32.53 -15.59
N LEU A 170 -29.59 31.34 -15.08
CA LEU A 170 -30.44 30.15 -15.26
C LEU A 170 -31.82 30.34 -14.60
N ASP A 171 -31.88 30.94 -13.41
CA ASP A 171 -33.12 31.27 -12.70
C ASP A 171 -34.00 32.23 -13.54
N GLU A 172 -33.40 33.25 -14.16
CA GLU A 172 -34.09 34.25 -15.00
C GLU A 172 -34.46 33.67 -16.39
N GLU A 173 -33.60 32.85 -16.98
CA GLU A 173 -33.86 32.14 -18.24
C GLU A 173 -35.02 31.14 -18.08
N GLN A 174 -35.04 30.38 -16.97
CA GLN A 174 -36.16 29.52 -16.61
C GLN A 174 -37.45 30.34 -16.39
N ARG A 175 -37.37 31.47 -15.68
CA ARG A 175 -38.53 32.36 -15.48
C ARG A 175 -39.11 32.87 -16.81
N ILE A 176 -38.25 33.21 -17.78
CA ILE A 176 -38.67 33.62 -19.13
C ILE A 176 -39.27 32.43 -19.91
N ALA A 177 -38.70 31.23 -19.78
CA ALA A 177 -39.22 30.02 -20.40
C ALA A 177 -40.60 29.62 -19.84
N ASP A 178 -40.80 29.74 -18.53
CA ASP A 178 -42.06 29.47 -17.85
C ASP A 178 -43.13 30.50 -18.27
N GLU A 179 -42.80 31.79 -18.30
CA GLU A 179 -43.70 32.86 -18.76
C GLU A 179 -44.08 32.71 -20.25
N ALA A 180 -43.17 32.21 -21.08
CA ALA A 180 -43.45 31.88 -22.48
C ALA A 180 -44.34 30.63 -22.62
N ALA A 181 -44.10 29.59 -21.80
CA ALA A 181 -44.89 28.37 -21.78
C ALA A 181 -46.32 28.61 -21.26
N GLU A 182 -46.51 29.54 -20.31
CA GLU A 182 -47.83 29.97 -19.84
C GLU A 182 -48.62 30.65 -20.99
N LYS A 183 -48.04 31.64 -21.65
CA LYS A 183 -48.69 32.35 -22.77
C LYS A 183 -49.03 31.44 -23.94
N GLU A 184 -48.22 30.42 -24.22
CA GLU A 184 -48.52 29.45 -25.28
C GLU A 184 -49.64 28.48 -24.85
N ARG A 185 -49.73 28.10 -23.56
CA ARG A 185 -50.90 27.37 -23.02
C ARG A 185 -52.19 28.20 -23.12
N GLU A 186 -52.13 29.50 -22.81
CA GLU A 186 -53.28 30.40 -22.96
C GLU A 186 -53.76 30.48 -24.41
N ARG A 187 -52.83 30.62 -25.37
CA ARG A 187 -53.13 30.61 -26.81
C ARG A 187 -53.76 29.30 -27.28
N ILE A 188 -53.21 28.15 -26.85
CA ILE A 188 -53.76 26.84 -27.18
C ILE A 188 -55.19 26.72 -26.62
N ALA A 189 -55.41 27.10 -25.36
CA ALA A 189 -56.73 27.08 -24.75
C ALA A 189 -57.73 28.06 -25.42
N GLU A 190 -57.28 29.21 -25.92
CA GLU A 190 -58.12 30.10 -26.72
C GLU A 190 -58.46 29.49 -28.09
N MET A 191 -57.49 28.89 -28.79
CA MET A 191 -57.73 28.19 -30.06
C MET A 191 -58.70 27.01 -29.89
N GLU A 192 -58.53 26.18 -28.86
CA GLU A 192 -59.46 25.09 -28.53
C GLU A 192 -60.87 25.64 -28.21
N ARG A 193 -60.97 26.75 -27.46
CA ARG A 193 -62.25 27.39 -27.15
C ARG A 193 -62.93 28.02 -28.37
N LEU A 194 -62.17 28.47 -29.37
CA LEU A 194 -62.69 28.95 -30.65
C LEU A 194 -63.15 27.76 -31.51
N ALA A 195 -62.33 26.72 -31.65
CA ALA A 195 -62.68 25.49 -32.36
C ALA A 195 -63.96 24.84 -31.79
N ALA A 196 -64.08 24.73 -30.45
CA ALA A 196 -65.27 24.20 -29.80
C ALA A 196 -66.53 25.06 -30.03
N LYS A 197 -66.39 26.39 -30.12
CA LYS A 197 -67.52 27.28 -30.50
C LYS A 197 -67.94 27.04 -31.95
N ASP A 198 -67.00 26.87 -32.87
CA ASP A 198 -67.30 26.70 -34.28
C ASP A 198 -67.83 25.30 -34.59
N GLU A 199 -67.34 24.26 -33.90
CA GLU A 199 -67.93 22.92 -33.92
C GLU A 199 -69.36 22.94 -33.35
N ALA A 200 -69.62 23.67 -32.26
CA ALA A 200 -70.97 23.84 -31.71
C ALA A 200 -71.91 24.59 -32.69
N LYS A 201 -71.44 25.61 -33.41
CA LYS A 201 -72.20 26.26 -34.49
C LYS A 201 -72.50 25.28 -35.64
N GLN A 202 -71.52 24.50 -36.07
CA GLN A 202 -71.69 23.50 -37.14
C GLN A 202 -72.75 22.47 -36.74
N LYS A 203 -72.67 21.91 -35.53
CA LYS A 203 -73.68 20.99 -34.98
C LYS A 203 -75.07 21.62 -34.87
N ALA A 204 -75.17 22.90 -34.47
CA ALA A 204 -76.45 23.61 -34.42
C ALA A 204 -77.06 23.81 -35.83
N VAL A 205 -76.25 24.19 -36.83
CA VAL A 205 -76.69 24.30 -38.24
C VAL A 205 -77.06 22.93 -38.82
N GLU A 206 -76.38 21.86 -38.44
CA GLU A 206 -76.71 20.48 -38.85
C GLU A 206 -77.99 19.98 -38.18
N GLU A 207 -78.22 20.26 -36.90
CA GLU A 207 -79.49 19.97 -36.22
C GLU A 207 -80.65 20.78 -36.82
N GLU A 208 -80.43 22.06 -37.16
CA GLU A 208 -81.44 22.90 -37.82
C GLU A 208 -81.78 22.39 -39.22
N LYS A 209 -80.78 22.01 -40.04
CA LYS A 209 -81.01 21.32 -41.32
C LYS A 209 -81.76 20.00 -41.14
N ARG A 210 -81.42 19.20 -40.12
CA ARG A 210 -82.14 17.95 -39.83
C ARG A 210 -83.58 18.20 -39.41
N ARG A 211 -83.85 19.30 -38.70
CA ARG A 211 -85.20 19.77 -38.36
C ARG A 211 -85.97 20.31 -39.58
N GLN A 212 -85.30 20.97 -40.53
CA GLN A 212 -85.91 21.36 -41.81
C GLN A 212 -86.29 20.12 -42.63
N HIS A 213 -85.36 19.19 -42.86
CA HIS A 213 -85.64 17.94 -43.56
C HIS A 213 -86.77 17.14 -42.88
N GLN A 214 -86.83 17.08 -41.55
CA GLN A 214 -87.93 16.41 -40.83
C GLN A 214 -89.28 17.12 -41.00
N ARG A 215 -89.31 18.45 -41.19
CA ARG A 215 -90.54 19.19 -41.52
C ARG A 215 -90.94 18.97 -42.97
N GLU A 216 -90.00 19.06 -43.89
CA GLU A 216 -90.22 18.83 -45.33
C GLU A 216 -90.68 17.39 -45.60
N GLU A 217 -90.09 16.39 -44.94
CA GLU A 217 -90.52 15.00 -45.03
C GLU A 217 -91.92 14.78 -44.41
N ALA A 218 -92.23 15.42 -43.28
CA ALA A 218 -93.57 15.36 -42.69
C ALA A 218 -94.63 16.07 -43.56
N GLU A 219 -94.26 17.16 -44.24
CA GLU A 219 -95.11 17.89 -45.18
C GLU A 219 -95.31 17.08 -46.47
N GLN A 220 -94.27 16.47 -47.03
CA GLN A 220 -94.37 15.53 -48.15
C GLN A 220 -95.22 14.31 -47.80
N ARG A 221 -95.06 13.73 -46.60
CA ARG A 221 -95.93 12.64 -46.11
C ARG A 221 -97.39 13.07 -46.05
N ARG A 222 -97.70 14.26 -45.51
CA ARG A 222 -99.08 14.79 -45.50
C ARG A 222 -99.64 15.06 -46.90
N ILE A 223 -98.83 15.61 -47.81
CA ILE A 223 -99.22 15.83 -49.22
C ILE A 223 -99.45 14.49 -49.93
N GLN A 224 -98.65 13.46 -49.62
CA GLN A 224 -98.84 12.12 -50.17
C GLN A 224 -100.07 11.43 -49.57
N GLU A 225 -100.31 11.51 -48.26
CA GLU A 225 -101.53 11.02 -47.61
C GLU A 225 -102.80 11.72 -48.16
N GLU A 226 -102.72 13.02 -48.45
CA GLU A 226 -103.82 13.76 -49.09
C GLU A 226 -104.03 13.35 -50.55
N LYS A 227 -102.96 13.13 -51.32
CA LYS A 227 -103.02 12.58 -52.69
C LYS A 227 -103.54 11.15 -52.71
N ASP A 228 -103.10 10.30 -51.79
CA ASP A 228 -103.55 8.91 -51.68
C ASP A 228 -105.02 8.87 -51.23
N ALA A 229 -105.44 9.77 -50.34
CA ALA A 229 -106.86 9.94 -49.98
C ALA A 229 -107.70 10.50 -51.14
N ALA A 230 -107.17 11.40 -51.96
CA ALA A 230 -107.82 11.91 -53.17
C ALA A 230 -107.94 10.81 -54.23
N ALA A 231 -106.84 10.11 -54.55
CA ALA A 231 -106.82 8.98 -55.46
C ALA A 231 -107.72 7.82 -54.97
N LYS A 232 -107.86 7.63 -53.65
CA LYS A 232 -108.79 6.65 -53.07
C LYS A 232 -110.25 7.10 -53.13
N ARG A 233 -110.53 8.41 -53.08
CA ARG A 233 -111.87 8.96 -53.37
C ARG A 233 -112.20 8.85 -54.85
N GLU A 234 -111.27 9.19 -55.75
CA GLU A 234 -111.40 8.96 -57.18
C GLU A 234 -111.56 7.47 -57.50
N GLN A 235 -110.82 6.57 -56.85
CA GLN A 235 -111.02 5.13 -56.98
C GLN A 235 -112.40 4.70 -56.47
N GLN A 236 -112.91 5.24 -55.36
CA GLN A 236 -114.26 4.94 -54.87
C GLN A 236 -115.36 5.53 -55.77
N GLU A 237 -115.12 6.65 -56.44
CA GLU A 237 -116.05 7.24 -57.40
C GLU A 237 -116.00 6.54 -58.76
N GLN A 238 -114.81 6.15 -59.23
CA GLN A 238 -114.59 5.26 -60.37
C GLN A 238 -115.14 3.87 -60.09
N GLU A 239 -115.01 3.30 -58.88
CA GLU A 239 -115.63 2.03 -58.49
C GLU A 239 -117.15 2.14 -58.41
N ARG A 240 -117.71 3.26 -57.95
CA ARG A 240 -119.16 3.50 -58.02
C ARG A 240 -119.66 3.61 -59.46
N LEU A 241 -118.96 4.36 -60.32
CA LEU A 241 -119.28 4.48 -61.75
C LEU A 241 -119.00 3.19 -62.52
N HIS A 242 -118.03 2.39 -62.07
CA HIS A 242 -117.71 1.07 -62.63
C HIS A 242 -118.69 0.02 -62.15
N GLN A 243 -119.20 0.10 -60.92
CA GLN A 243 -120.27 -0.76 -60.42
C GLN A 243 -121.60 -0.41 -61.10
N GLU A 244 -121.95 0.87 -61.23
CA GLU A 244 -123.12 1.31 -62.00
C GLU A 244 -123.03 0.86 -63.46
N LYS A 245 -121.83 0.95 -64.07
CA LYS A 245 -121.56 0.35 -65.38
C LYS A 245 -121.59 -1.18 -65.36
N LEU A 246 -121.09 -1.86 -64.33
CA LEU A 246 -121.08 -3.32 -64.22
C LEU A 246 -122.47 -3.89 -63.93
N ASP A 247 -123.38 -3.13 -63.32
CA ASP A 247 -124.77 -3.52 -63.15
C ASP A 247 -125.52 -3.36 -64.50
N ALA A 248 -125.24 -2.28 -65.24
CA ALA A 248 -125.70 -2.12 -66.63
C ALA A 248 -125.04 -3.10 -67.62
N GLU A 249 -123.79 -3.50 -67.38
CA GLU A 249 -122.99 -4.37 -68.24
C GLU A 249 -123.15 -5.85 -67.85
N ALA A 250 -123.50 -6.20 -66.61
CA ALA A 250 -123.98 -7.54 -66.26
C ALA A 250 -125.36 -7.83 -66.88
N ALA A 251 -126.19 -6.79 -67.05
CA ALA A 251 -127.42 -6.88 -67.84
C ALA A 251 -127.16 -7.00 -69.36
N GLN A 252 -125.93 -6.79 -69.85
CA GLN A 252 -125.63 -6.69 -71.29
C GLN A 252 -124.39 -7.48 -71.77
N ARG A 253 -123.67 -8.14 -70.85
CA ARG A 253 -122.53 -9.05 -71.08
C ARG A 253 -122.65 -10.37 -70.32
N GLU A 254 -123.77 -11.04 -70.60
CA GLU A 254 -123.73 -12.45 -71.04
C GLU A 254 -122.99 -12.59 -72.40
N ARG A 255 -121.86 -11.90 -72.56
CA ARG A 255 -121.08 -11.75 -73.80
C ARG A 255 -119.60 -11.51 -73.48
N THR A 256 -118.85 -12.62 -73.56
CA THR A 256 -117.44 -12.71 -73.96
C THR A 256 -116.39 -11.96 -73.10
N ALA A 257 -115.63 -12.75 -72.34
CA ALA A 257 -114.48 -12.35 -71.50
C ALA A 257 -113.13 -12.29 -72.26
N ARG A 258 -112.04 -12.02 -71.50
CA ARG A 258 -110.58 -12.05 -71.83
C ARG A 258 -110.00 -10.83 -72.61
N ALA A 259 -108.71 -10.45 -72.47
CA ALA A 259 -107.67 -10.69 -71.43
C ALA A 259 -106.37 -9.85 -71.71
N GLU A 260 -105.49 -9.69 -70.69
CA GLU A 260 -103.99 -9.63 -70.77
C GLU A 260 -103.25 -8.49 -71.54
N ILE A 261 -101.91 -8.25 -71.47
CA ILE A 261 -100.94 -8.03 -70.32
C ILE A 261 -99.52 -7.54 -70.83
N LEU A 262 -98.80 -6.65 -70.08
CA LEU A 262 -97.32 -6.27 -70.09
C LEU A 262 -96.56 -5.87 -71.42
N GLU A 263 -95.28 -5.43 -71.50
CA GLU A 263 -94.12 -5.19 -70.56
C GLU A 263 -93.59 -3.69 -70.59
N ALA A 264 -92.35 -3.18 -70.87
CA ALA A 264 -91.04 -3.72 -71.30
C ALA A 264 -89.75 -2.85 -70.97
N ARG A 265 -88.68 -3.47 -70.44
CA ARG A 265 -87.17 -3.31 -70.63
C ARG A 265 -86.38 -1.95 -70.76
N ALA A 266 -85.03 -1.84 -70.58
CA ALA A 266 -83.85 -2.55 -69.92
C ALA A 266 -82.52 -1.71 -70.15
N ASP A 267 -81.22 -2.00 -69.86
CA ASP A 267 -80.35 -3.10 -69.29
C ASP A 267 -79.35 -2.55 -68.17
N ASP A 268 -77.99 -2.55 -68.08
CA ASP A 268 -76.79 -3.02 -68.86
C ASP A 268 -75.41 -3.05 -68.05
N LYS A 269 -74.30 -3.59 -68.66
CA LYS A 269 -72.78 -3.62 -68.46
C LYS A 269 -71.99 -2.84 -67.33
N ILE A 270 -70.68 -3.06 -66.97
CA ILE A 270 -69.65 -4.18 -66.99
C ILE A 270 -68.23 -3.76 -66.39
N ALA A 271 -67.26 -4.69 -66.16
CA ALA A 271 -65.76 -4.57 -66.00
C ALA A 271 -65.11 -4.02 -64.68
N ALA A 272 -63.80 -4.17 -64.30
CA ALA A 272 -62.70 -5.18 -64.51
C ALA A 272 -61.44 -4.96 -63.55
N PRO A 273 -60.47 -5.92 -63.32
CA PRO A 273 -59.44 -5.84 -62.22
C PRO A 273 -57.93 -6.29 -62.49
N GLY A 274 -56.97 -6.01 -61.55
CA GLY A 274 -55.56 -6.56 -61.45
C GLY A 274 -54.52 -5.55 -60.85
N GLN A 275 -53.24 -5.78 -60.43
CA GLN A 275 -52.29 -6.89 -60.05
C GLN A 275 -51.17 -6.28 -59.08
N SER A 276 -49.97 -6.76 -58.67
CA SER A 276 -49.01 -7.89 -58.95
C SER A 276 -48.04 -8.19 -57.72
N VAL A 277 -46.75 -8.64 -57.87
CA VAL A 277 -45.95 -9.38 -56.81
C VAL A 277 -44.38 -9.17 -56.81
N ALA A 278 -43.66 -9.59 -55.74
CA ALA A 278 -42.17 -9.60 -55.51
C ALA A 278 -41.66 -11.01 -55.01
N PRO A 279 -40.54 -11.32 -54.26
CA PRO A 279 -39.39 -10.57 -53.67
C PRO A 279 -37.98 -11.26 -53.89
N LYS A 280 -37.00 -11.19 -52.95
CA LYS A 280 -35.66 -11.90 -53.01
C LYS A 280 -34.98 -12.16 -51.63
N VAL A 281 -33.97 -13.05 -51.55
CA VAL A 281 -33.36 -13.60 -50.29
C VAL A 281 -31.82 -13.78 -50.37
N SER A 282 -31.13 -13.70 -49.21
CA SER A 282 -29.72 -14.10 -48.92
C SER A 282 -29.57 -14.30 -47.40
N GLY A 283 -28.67 -15.09 -46.79
CA GLY A 283 -27.58 -15.96 -47.29
C GLY A 283 -26.44 -16.02 -46.26
N ILE A 284 -26.51 -16.92 -45.28
CA ILE A 284 -25.65 -16.91 -44.08
C ILE A 284 -24.60 -18.03 -44.12
N GLN A 285 -23.33 -17.69 -43.84
CA GLN A 285 -22.27 -18.65 -43.53
C GLN A 285 -21.46 -18.18 -42.32
N SER A 286 -21.46 -18.98 -41.24
CA SER A 286 -20.79 -18.65 -39.97
C SER A 286 -19.45 -19.36 -39.83
N ARG A 287 -18.49 -18.70 -39.15
CA ARG A 287 -17.22 -19.32 -38.70
C ARG A 287 -16.89 -18.88 -37.28
N THR A 288 -16.63 -19.83 -36.38
CA THR A 288 -16.46 -19.57 -34.95
C THR A 288 -15.06 -19.03 -34.66
N ALA A 289 -14.96 -17.71 -34.45
CA ALA A 289 -13.74 -17.06 -33.97
C ALA A 289 -13.80 -16.91 -32.44
N TRP A 290 -13.05 -17.75 -31.72
CA TRP A 290 -12.92 -17.64 -30.27
C TRP A 290 -12.13 -16.37 -29.91
N LYS A 291 -12.69 -15.55 -29.04
CA LYS A 291 -12.04 -14.38 -28.44
C LYS A 291 -12.12 -14.52 -26.93
N PHE A 292 -11.08 -14.07 -26.24
CA PHE A 292 -11.05 -13.97 -24.79
C PHE A 292 -10.64 -12.55 -24.39
N GLU A 293 -11.08 -12.12 -23.22
CA GLU A 293 -10.73 -10.83 -22.63
C GLU A 293 -10.26 -11.07 -21.19
N VAL A 294 -9.13 -10.47 -20.82
CA VAL A 294 -8.52 -10.68 -19.50
C VAL A 294 -9.09 -9.65 -18.52
N ILE A 295 -10.19 -10.03 -17.86
CA ILE A 295 -10.91 -9.18 -16.90
C ILE A 295 -10.03 -8.80 -15.69
N ASP A 296 -9.12 -9.70 -15.28
CA ASP A 296 -8.16 -9.47 -14.20
C ASP A 296 -6.82 -10.17 -14.51
N ALA A 297 -5.80 -9.38 -14.84
CA ALA A 297 -4.47 -9.87 -15.18
C ALA A 297 -3.72 -10.51 -13.98
N SER A 298 -4.15 -10.23 -12.74
CA SER A 298 -3.53 -10.75 -11.52
C SER A 298 -3.78 -12.25 -11.37
N LYS A 299 -4.98 -12.71 -11.76
CA LYS A 299 -5.43 -14.11 -11.66
C LYS A 299 -4.95 -15.00 -12.81
N VAL A 300 -4.35 -14.43 -13.85
CA VAL A 300 -3.71 -15.19 -14.93
C VAL A 300 -2.46 -15.89 -14.36
N PRO A 301 -2.29 -17.21 -14.49
CA PRO A 301 -1.06 -17.90 -14.08
C PRO A 301 0.17 -17.38 -14.85
N ASP A 302 1.31 -17.25 -14.18
CA ASP A 302 2.50 -16.57 -14.74
C ASP A 302 3.04 -17.22 -16.02
N GLN A 303 2.81 -18.52 -16.23
CA GLN A 303 3.10 -19.23 -17.48
C GLN A 303 2.42 -18.65 -18.75
N TYR A 304 1.42 -17.78 -18.58
CA TYR A 304 0.73 -17.07 -19.67
C TYR A 304 1.00 -15.55 -19.67
N LYS A 305 1.86 -15.05 -18.78
CA LYS A 305 2.26 -13.63 -18.73
C LYS A 305 3.53 -13.41 -19.53
N THR A 306 3.43 -12.67 -20.64
CA THR A 306 4.61 -12.23 -21.41
C THR A 306 5.20 -10.96 -20.79
N ILE A 307 6.52 -10.94 -20.61
CA ILE A 307 7.25 -9.76 -20.12
C ILE A 307 7.33 -8.69 -21.22
N ASP A 308 7.01 -7.43 -20.89
CA ASP A 308 7.12 -6.31 -21.84
C ASP A 308 8.56 -5.77 -21.91
N GLU A 309 9.38 -6.47 -22.68
CA GLU A 309 10.78 -6.11 -22.97
C GLU A 309 10.92 -4.68 -23.53
N LYS A 310 9.90 -4.17 -24.26
CA LYS A 310 9.94 -2.82 -24.86
C LYS A 310 9.80 -1.74 -23.79
N LYS A 311 8.93 -1.94 -22.79
CA LYS A 311 8.84 -1.04 -21.63
C LYS A 311 10.08 -1.12 -20.76
N ILE A 312 10.56 -2.32 -20.42
CA ILE A 312 11.78 -2.51 -19.61
C ILE A 312 12.99 -1.86 -20.32
N GLY A 313 13.22 -2.19 -21.59
CA GLY A 313 14.26 -1.57 -22.40
C GLY A 313 14.07 -0.06 -22.61
N GLY A 314 12.87 0.48 -22.45
CA GLY A 314 12.62 1.92 -22.37
C GLY A 314 13.18 2.54 -21.09
N VAL A 315 12.83 1.99 -19.92
CA VAL A 315 13.32 2.45 -18.62
C VAL A 315 14.84 2.32 -18.52
N VAL A 316 15.39 1.17 -18.93
CA VAL A 316 16.84 0.90 -18.93
C VAL A 316 17.63 1.89 -19.81
N ARG A 317 17.07 2.35 -20.95
CA ARG A 317 17.72 3.39 -21.77
C ARG A 317 17.63 4.79 -21.18
N ALA A 318 16.60 5.06 -20.36
CA ALA A 318 16.42 6.35 -19.70
C ALA A 318 17.30 6.49 -18.44
N LEU A 319 17.24 5.51 -17.52
CA LEU A 319 17.93 5.53 -16.22
C LEU A 319 19.33 4.89 -16.27
N LYS A 320 19.64 4.06 -17.26
CA LYS A 320 20.95 3.43 -17.48
C LYS A 320 21.44 2.68 -16.23
N GLY A 321 22.53 3.13 -15.59
CA GLY A 321 23.12 2.48 -14.42
C GLY A 321 22.21 2.52 -13.19
N ASP A 322 21.37 3.54 -13.07
CA ASP A 322 20.48 3.76 -11.92
C ASP A 322 19.14 3.01 -12.05
N THR A 323 19.09 1.95 -12.87
CA THR A 323 17.86 1.20 -13.16
C THR A 323 17.70 -0.01 -12.24
N GLU A 324 17.17 0.20 -11.03
CA GLU A 324 16.89 -0.89 -10.09
C GLU A 324 15.51 -1.52 -10.34
N ILE A 325 15.46 -2.50 -11.25
CA ILE A 325 14.26 -3.32 -11.53
C ILE A 325 14.50 -4.75 -11.00
N PRO A 326 13.78 -5.21 -9.95
CA PRO A 326 13.93 -6.56 -9.42
C PRO A 326 13.77 -7.64 -10.49
N GLY A 327 14.76 -8.53 -10.59
CA GLY A 327 14.81 -9.61 -11.59
C GLY A 327 15.42 -9.25 -12.95
N VAL A 328 15.74 -7.97 -13.21
CA VAL A 328 16.35 -7.53 -14.48
C VAL A 328 17.81 -7.11 -14.26
N ARG A 329 18.75 -7.83 -14.88
CA ARG A 329 20.19 -7.47 -14.82
C ARG A 329 20.56 -6.53 -15.97
N VAL A 330 20.77 -5.26 -15.66
CA VAL A 330 21.29 -4.25 -16.59
C VAL A 330 22.81 -4.37 -16.73
N TRP A 331 23.31 -4.19 -17.95
CA TRP A 331 24.73 -4.13 -18.31
C TRP A 331 24.92 -3.26 -19.56
N SER A 332 26.14 -2.83 -19.84
CA SER A 332 26.47 -2.00 -21.01
C SER A 332 27.66 -2.58 -21.78
N GLU A 333 27.61 -2.42 -23.10
CA GLU A 333 28.65 -2.86 -24.03
C GLU A 333 29.02 -1.68 -24.94
N GLN A 334 30.32 -1.40 -25.09
CA GLN A 334 30.81 -0.30 -25.93
C GLN A 334 31.32 -0.83 -27.26
N THR A 335 30.52 -0.66 -28.32
CA THR A 335 30.92 -0.95 -29.70
C THR A 335 31.33 0.35 -30.41
N MET A 336 32.59 0.45 -30.84
CA MET A 336 33.08 1.61 -31.61
C MET A 336 32.72 1.47 -33.09
N ALA A 337 31.75 2.26 -33.56
CA ALA A 337 31.41 2.34 -34.97
C ALA A 337 32.11 3.55 -35.64
N ALA A 338 33.17 3.29 -36.39
CA ALA A 338 33.80 4.31 -37.24
C ALA A 338 32.92 4.59 -38.46
N ARG A 339 32.51 5.85 -38.65
CA ARG A 339 31.83 6.30 -39.87
C ARG A 339 32.88 6.80 -40.86
N SER A 340 32.89 6.25 -42.07
CA SER A 340 33.69 6.79 -43.19
C SER A 340 33.24 8.22 -43.54
N ALA A 341 34.17 9.03 -44.01
CA ALA A 341 33.96 10.45 -44.35
C ALA A 341 32.89 10.67 -45.43
#